data_AF-A0A957AP53-F1
#
_entry.id   AF-A0A957AP53-F1
#
_cell.length_a   1.000
_cell.length_b   1.000
_cell.length_c   1.000
_cell.angle_alpha   90.00
_cell.angle_beta   90.00
_cell.angle_gamma   90.00
#
_symmetry.space_group_name_H-M   'P 1'
#
loop_
_entity.id
_entity.type
_entity.pdbx_description
1 polymer ?
#
loop_
_entity_poly.entity_id
_entity_poly.type
_entity_poly.pdbx_seq_one_letter_code
_entity_poly.pdbx_strand_id
1 'polypeptide(L)'
;MAIKEPRLRSLLTQADRNAAYGKNAAAEGIYRQILDAAPEAEEAWLGLAEVVSDPEEKRAAYERALRLAPETPAAIAGLARLDGRPVPPEIAAALEAAAEPEELAPAKVEPLDGDEDHATAIDVEADYELYCYRHPERATSLRCYNCDRPICISCANKTPVGYICPECQREAEDAFFNSKPLDYLLAALVSLPISLLTGFLIVRFFSGGFLFFIIIFFVSGAIGSFIGRITKRAIGGRRGRYLPALVVAMMILGVVIPALPILLAVLTGSVGGLLALLGPGIYLFVGASAAYWQMR
;
A
#
# COMPACT_ATOMS: atom_id res chain seq x y z
N MET A 1 2.74 -11.34 -29.29
CA MET A 1 1.60 -10.38 -29.47
C MET A 1 1.56 -9.44 -28.27
N ALA A 2 1.65 -8.14 -28.49
CA ALA A 2 1.78 -7.15 -27.41
C ALA A 2 0.50 -7.04 -26.56
N ILE A 3 0.68 -6.92 -25.24
CA ILE A 3 -0.42 -6.74 -24.29
C ILE A 3 -1.11 -5.38 -24.57
N LYS A 4 -2.39 -5.42 -24.99
CA LYS A 4 -3.17 -4.22 -25.30
C LYS A 4 -3.85 -3.60 -24.07
N GLU A 5 -4.19 -4.41 -23.08
CA GLU A 5 -4.89 -3.92 -21.90
C GLU A 5 -3.95 -3.13 -20.97
N PRO A 6 -4.32 -1.89 -20.57
CA PRO A 6 -3.46 -1.05 -19.75
C PRO A 6 -3.17 -1.64 -18.37
N ARG A 7 -4.14 -2.40 -17.82
CA ARG A 7 -3.99 -3.11 -16.54
C ARG A 7 -2.93 -4.22 -16.61
N LEU A 8 -2.94 -5.02 -17.68
CA LEU A 8 -1.96 -6.10 -17.83
C LEU A 8 -0.57 -5.54 -18.13
N ARG A 9 -0.48 -4.44 -18.88
CA ARG A 9 0.78 -3.75 -19.14
C ARG A 9 1.42 -3.23 -17.85
N SER A 10 0.65 -2.62 -16.95
CA SER A 10 1.19 -2.15 -15.67
C SER A 10 1.65 -3.31 -14.77
N LEU A 11 0.95 -4.45 -14.78
CA LEU A 11 1.37 -5.68 -14.09
C LEU A 11 2.67 -6.23 -14.68
N LEU A 12 2.83 -6.24 -16.00
CA LEU A 12 4.07 -6.67 -16.65
C LEU A 12 5.27 -5.82 -16.19
N THR A 13 5.14 -4.48 -16.25
CA THR A 13 6.18 -3.56 -15.76
C THR A 13 6.46 -3.73 -14.26
N GLN A 14 5.48 -4.19 -13.48
CA GLN A 14 5.69 -4.53 -12.06
C GLN A 14 6.45 -5.85 -11.90
N ALA A 15 6.15 -6.87 -12.69
CA ALA A 15 6.85 -8.15 -12.70
C ALA A 15 8.32 -7.97 -13.07
N ASP A 16 8.60 -7.24 -14.16
CA ASP A 16 9.95 -7.00 -14.67
C ASP A 16 10.83 -6.29 -13.63
N ARG A 17 10.26 -5.30 -12.93
CA ARG A 17 10.96 -4.63 -11.83
C ARG A 17 11.29 -5.59 -10.69
N ASN A 18 10.37 -6.48 -10.33
CA ASN A 18 10.65 -7.48 -9.28
C ASN A 18 11.73 -8.47 -9.72
N ALA A 19 11.74 -8.89 -10.99
CA ALA A 19 12.79 -9.74 -11.54
C ALA A 19 14.16 -9.03 -11.52
N ALA A 20 14.22 -7.75 -11.91
CA ALA A 20 15.44 -6.94 -11.86
C ALA A 20 15.99 -6.76 -10.43
N TYR A 21 15.12 -6.73 -9.41
CA TYR A 21 15.52 -6.71 -8.00
C TYR A 21 15.88 -8.10 -7.42
N GLY A 22 15.88 -9.15 -8.24
CA GLY A 22 16.14 -10.53 -7.82
C GLY A 22 15.02 -11.16 -6.97
N LYS A 23 13.83 -10.55 -6.92
CA LYS A 23 12.67 -11.07 -6.19
C LYS A 23 11.89 -12.06 -7.06
N ASN A 24 12.56 -13.12 -7.48
CA ASN A 24 12.05 -14.06 -8.50
C ASN A 24 10.71 -14.71 -8.12
N ALA A 25 10.52 -15.11 -6.86
CA ALA A 25 9.25 -15.71 -6.40
C ALA A 25 8.06 -14.73 -6.51
N ALA A 26 8.29 -13.43 -6.28
CA ALA A 26 7.25 -12.42 -6.43
C ALA A 26 6.96 -12.13 -7.91
N ALA A 27 8.01 -12.07 -8.74
CA ALA A 27 7.88 -11.89 -10.18
C ALA A 27 7.13 -13.07 -10.83
N GLU A 28 7.49 -14.32 -10.47
CA GLU A 28 6.84 -15.55 -10.93
C GLU A 28 5.33 -15.52 -10.67
N GLY A 29 4.92 -15.12 -9.46
CA GLY A 29 3.51 -14.98 -9.11
C GLY A 29 2.76 -13.97 -9.98
N ILE A 30 3.39 -12.84 -10.31
CA ILE A 30 2.78 -11.80 -11.16
C ILE A 30 2.73 -12.27 -12.62
N TYR A 31 3.77 -12.90 -13.14
CA TYR A 31 3.75 -13.46 -14.50
C TYR A 31 2.64 -14.50 -14.66
N ARG A 32 2.48 -15.43 -13.70
CA ARG A 32 1.36 -16.39 -13.73
C ARG A 32 0.00 -15.70 -13.71
N GLN A 33 -0.16 -14.66 -12.90
CA GLN A 33 -1.40 -13.87 -12.89
C GLN A 33 -1.69 -13.22 -14.24
N ILE A 34 -0.67 -12.72 -14.96
CA ILE A 34 -0.84 -12.18 -16.31
C ILE A 34 -1.27 -13.28 -17.28
N LEU A 35 -0.65 -14.45 -17.19
CA LEU A 35 -0.92 -15.60 -18.06
C LEU A 35 -2.30 -16.22 -17.84
N ASP A 36 -2.82 -16.16 -16.61
CA ASP A 36 -4.19 -16.58 -16.29
C ASP A 36 -5.23 -15.71 -17.02
N ALA A 37 -4.94 -14.42 -17.18
CA ALA A 37 -5.82 -13.46 -17.87
C ALA A 37 -5.59 -13.44 -19.39
N ALA A 38 -4.33 -13.56 -19.83
CA ALA A 38 -3.92 -13.49 -21.22
C ALA A 38 -2.90 -14.60 -21.54
N PRO A 39 -3.34 -15.81 -21.88
CA PRO A 39 -2.46 -16.95 -22.18
C PRO A 39 -1.57 -16.74 -23.42
N GLU A 40 -1.92 -15.78 -24.27
CA GLU A 40 -1.23 -15.42 -25.52
C GLU A 40 -0.19 -14.30 -25.32
N ALA A 41 0.05 -13.87 -24.07
CA ALA A 41 1.04 -12.86 -23.75
C ALA A 41 2.47 -13.43 -23.80
N GLU A 42 3.12 -13.27 -24.94
CA GLU A 42 4.50 -13.69 -25.20
C GLU A 42 5.50 -13.11 -24.19
N GLU A 43 5.44 -11.80 -23.94
CA GLU A 43 6.34 -11.08 -23.01
C GLU A 43 6.28 -11.68 -21.59
N ALA A 44 5.10 -12.11 -21.15
CA ALA A 44 4.92 -12.73 -19.85
C ALA A 44 5.49 -14.16 -19.79
N TRP A 45 5.39 -14.94 -20.88
CA TRP A 45 6.04 -16.27 -20.96
C TRP A 45 7.57 -16.16 -20.95
N LEU A 46 8.13 -15.15 -21.62
CA LEU A 46 9.57 -14.86 -21.60
C LEU A 46 10.06 -14.50 -20.21
N GLY A 47 9.40 -13.52 -19.56
CA GLY A 47 9.74 -13.10 -18.22
C GLY A 47 9.59 -14.22 -17.19
N LEU A 48 8.56 -15.06 -17.32
CA LEU A 48 8.38 -16.25 -16.49
C LEU A 48 9.57 -17.22 -16.63
N ALA A 49 10.03 -17.49 -17.86
CA ALA A 49 11.16 -18.37 -18.11
C ALA A 49 12.47 -17.86 -17.46
N GLU A 50 12.65 -16.56 -17.33
CA GLU A 50 13.85 -16.02 -16.67
C GLU A 50 13.86 -16.27 -15.16
N VAL A 51 12.71 -16.17 -14.50
CA VAL A 51 12.60 -16.21 -13.04
C VAL A 51 12.34 -17.62 -12.46
N VAL A 52 11.77 -18.53 -13.25
CA VAL A 52 11.47 -19.90 -12.81
C VAL A 52 12.74 -20.70 -12.54
N SER A 53 12.72 -21.43 -11.42
CA SER A 53 13.87 -22.20 -10.94
C SER A 53 13.96 -23.61 -11.55
N ASP A 54 12.81 -24.22 -11.85
CA ASP A 54 12.74 -25.57 -12.38
C ASP A 54 13.13 -25.61 -13.87
N PRO A 55 14.13 -26.42 -14.27
CA PRO A 55 14.60 -26.44 -15.65
C PRO A 55 13.58 -26.95 -16.67
N GLU A 56 12.67 -27.86 -16.26
CA GLU A 56 11.62 -28.36 -17.17
C GLU A 56 10.56 -27.29 -17.42
N GLU A 57 10.05 -26.66 -16.36
CA GLU A 57 9.09 -25.56 -16.48
C GLU A 57 9.70 -24.37 -17.25
N LYS A 58 10.97 -24.06 -17.02
CA LYS A 58 11.70 -23.03 -17.73
C LYS A 58 11.79 -23.30 -19.24
N ARG A 59 12.08 -24.54 -19.64
CA ARG A 59 12.06 -24.96 -21.04
C ARG A 59 10.66 -24.81 -21.65
N ALA A 60 9.63 -25.27 -20.94
CA ALA A 60 8.24 -25.19 -21.41
C ALA A 60 7.79 -23.74 -21.64
N ALA A 61 8.21 -22.81 -20.79
CA ALA A 61 7.93 -21.38 -20.92
C ALA A 61 8.60 -20.77 -22.17
N TYR A 62 9.88 -21.06 -22.42
CA TYR A 62 10.57 -20.61 -23.64
C TYR A 62 9.93 -21.18 -24.92
N GLU A 63 9.59 -22.47 -24.93
CA GLU A 63 8.89 -23.08 -26.06
C GLU A 63 7.52 -22.43 -26.31
N ARG A 64 6.80 -22.07 -25.24
CA ARG A 64 5.51 -21.39 -25.36
C ARG A 64 5.66 -19.98 -25.92
N ALA A 65 6.68 -19.24 -25.49
CA ALA A 65 7.02 -17.94 -26.06
C ALA A 65 7.33 -18.05 -27.56
N LEU A 66 8.15 -19.01 -27.97
CA LEU A 66 8.50 -19.23 -29.39
C LEU A 66 7.29 -19.64 -30.25
N ARG A 67 6.32 -20.37 -29.68
CA ARG A 67 5.06 -20.67 -30.38
C ARG A 67 4.24 -19.41 -30.69
N LEU A 68 4.35 -18.38 -29.86
CA LEU A 68 3.62 -17.12 -30.02
C LEU A 68 4.39 -16.13 -30.91
N ALA A 69 5.72 -16.10 -30.78
CA ALA A 69 6.62 -15.29 -31.60
C ALA A 69 7.88 -16.10 -31.94
N PRO A 70 7.97 -16.62 -33.16
CA PRO A 70 9.08 -17.48 -33.58
C PRO A 70 10.44 -16.77 -33.63
N GLU A 71 10.45 -15.45 -33.78
CA GLU A 71 11.67 -14.66 -34.03
C GLU A 71 12.24 -13.99 -32.77
N THR A 72 11.77 -14.36 -31.58
CA THR A 72 12.20 -13.69 -30.35
C THR A 72 13.62 -14.12 -29.93
N PRO A 73 14.63 -13.24 -30.05
CA PRO A 73 16.03 -13.62 -29.85
C PRO A 73 16.32 -14.06 -28.40
N ALA A 74 15.65 -13.44 -27.42
CA ALA A 74 15.78 -13.78 -26.01
C ALA A 74 15.34 -15.22 -25.69
N ALA A 75 14.25 -15.70 -26.30
CA ALA A 75 13.80 -17.09 -26.11
C ALA A 75 14.73 -18.10 -26.76
N ILE A 76 15.22 -17.81 -27.98
CA ILE A 76 16.14 -18.68 -28.71
C ILE A 76 17.44 -18.83 -27.92
N ALA A 77 18.00 -17.72 -27.43
CA ALA A 77 19.19 -17.75 -26.60
C ALA A 77 18.95 -18.44 -25.24
N GLY A 78 17.79 -18.21 -24.62
CA GLY A 78 17.38 -18.88 -23.38
C GLY A 78 17.36 -20.40 -23.52
N LEU A 79 16.75 -20.90 -24.60
CA LEU A 79 16.68 -22.33 -24.90
C LEU A 79 18.06 -22.92 -25.25
N ALA A 80 18.86 -22.22 -26.07
CA ALA A 80 20.21 -22.66 -26.42
C ALA A 80 21.11 -22.81 -25.18
N ARG A 81 21.02 -21.85 -24.23
CA ARG A 81 21.72 -21.92 -22.94
C ARG A 81 21.29 -23.11 -22.09
N LEU A 82 19.99 -23.42 -22.05
CA LEU A 82 19.48 -24.61 -21.32
C LEU A 82 19.95 -25.92 -21.96
N ASP A 83 20.06 -25.96 -23.28
CA ASP A 83 20.50 -27.13 -24.03
C ASP A 83 22.03 -27.31 -24.04
N GLY A 84 22.78 -26.37 -23.46
CA GLY A 84 24.25 -26.34 -23.51
C GLY A 84 24.80 -26.12 -24.92
N ARG A 85 23.97 -25.60 -25.85
CA ARG A 85 24.37 -25.29 -27.22
C ARG A 85 24.88 -23.85 -27.30
N PRO A 86 25.89 -23.56 -28.15
CA PRO A 86 26.31 -22.19 -28.38
C PRO A 86 25.14 -21.38 -28.98
N VAL A 87 24.91 -20.18 -28.45
CA VAL A 87 23.92 -19.24 -29.00
C VAL A 87 24.38 -18.85 -30.41
N PRO A 88 23.50 -18.91 -31.44
CA PRO A 88 23.87 -18.50 -32.79
C PRO A 88 24.42 -17.05 -32.79
N PRO A 89 25.49 -16.76 -33.55
CA PRO A 89 26.15 -15.45 -33.53
C PRO A 89 25.21 -14.30 -33.93
N GLU A 90 24.24 -14.57 -34.82
CA GLU A 90 23.21 -13.61 -35.22
C GLU A 90 22.31 -13.20 -34.04
N ILE A 91 21.93 -14.16 -33.18
CA ILE A 91 21.10 -13.91 -32.00
C ILE A 91 21.89 -13.25 -30.89
N ALA A 92 23.16 -13.63 -30.72
CA ALA A 92 24.07 -12.97 -29.77
C ALA A 92 24.24 -11.49 -30.13
N ALA A 93 24.50 -11.18 -31.40
CA ALA A 93 24.59 -9.80 -31.90
C ALA A 93 23.27 -9.03 -31.72
N ALA A 94 22.11 -9.66 -31.98
CA ALA A 94 20.81 -9.04 -31.76
C ALA A 94 20.54 -8.73 -30.27
N LEU A 95 21.03 -9.56 -29.35
CA LEU A 95 20.92 -9.32 -27.91
C LEU A 95 21.88 -8.23 -27.43
N GLU A 96 23.10 -8.19 -27.96
CA GLU A 96 24.07 -7.12 -27.67
C GLU A 96 23.55 -5.77 -28.17
N ALA A 97 23.01 -5.71 -29.39
CA ALA A 97 22.38 -4.51 -29.93
C ALA A 97 21.14 -4.05 -29.13
N ALA A 98 20.41 -4.98 -28.52
CA ALA A 98 19.29 -4.65 -27.63
C ALA A 98 19.72 -4.28 -26.20
N ALA A 99 20.92 -4.70 -25.78
CA ALA A 99 21.49 -4.44 -24.46
C ALA A 99 22.31 -3.15 -24.42
N GLU A 100 22.88 -2.72 -25.55
CA GLU A 100 23.43 -1.38 -25.68
C GLU A 100 22.29 -0.38 -25.44
N PRO A 101 22.33 0.38 -24.32
CA PRO A 101 21.39 1.45 -24.14
C PRO A 101 21.64 2.39 -25.30
N GLU A 102 20.60 2.68 -26.08
CA GLU A 102 20.61 3.78 -27.03
C GLU A 102 21.10 5.00 -26.25
N GLU A 103 22.39 5.29 -26.42
CA GLU A 103 23.06 6.41 -25.80
C GLU A 103 22.45 7.62 -26.48
N LEU A 104 21.35 8.11 -25.91
CA LEU A 104 20.83 9.44 -26.15
C LEU A 104 21.97 10.38 -25.78
N ALA A 105 22.86 10.58 -26.75
CA ALA A 105 23.86 11.62 -26.71
C ALA A 105 23.10 12.86 -26.26
N PRO A 106 23.48 13.49 -25.12
CA PRO A 106 22.79 14.66 -24.66
C PRO A 106 22.81 15.62 -25.85
N ALA A 107 21.63 15.95 -26.37
CA ALA A 107 21.51 16.87 -27.48
C ALA A 107 22.38 18.06 -27.11
N LYS A 108 23.47 18.25 -27.86
CA LYS A 108 24.37 19.37 -27.66
C LYS A 108 23.50 20.57 -27.98
N VAL A 109 22.96 21.22 -26.96
CA VAL A 109 22.25 22.48 -27.12
C VAL A 109 23.36 23.45 -27.48
N GLU A 110 23.61 23.58 -28.79
CA GLU A 110 24.46 24.65 -29.30
C GLU A 110 23.80 25.95 -28.84
N PRO A 111 24.55 26.82 -28.13
CA PRO A 111 24.04 28.13 -27.80
C PRO A 111 23.69 28.81 -29.11
N LEU A 112 22.42 29.17 -29.27
CA LEU A 112 22.00 30.08 -30.33
C LEU A 112 22.63 31.42 -29.98
N ASP A 113 23.75 31.69 -30.64
CA ASP A 113 24.36 33.01 -30.67
C ASP A 113 23.31 33.98 -31.21
N GLY A 114 23.01 34.99 -30.39
CA GLY A 114 21.99 35.97 -30.69
C GLY A 114 22.38 36.81 -31.89
N ASP A 115 21.78 36.50 -33.03
CA ASP A 115 21.58 37.48 -34.08
C ASP A 115 20.19 38.10 -33.86
N GLU A 116 20.27 39.35 -33.41
CA GLU A 116 19.18 40.31 -33.41
C GLU A 116 18.63 40.40 -34.85
N ASP A 117 17.31 40.58 -34.97
CA ASP A 117 16.62 40.88 -36.22
C ASP A 117 16.28 39.70 -37.14
N HIS A 118 15.41 38.78 -36.69
CA HIS A 118 14.19 38.40 -37.43
C HIS A 118 13.40 37.31 -36.70
N ALA A 119 12.18 37.63 -36.27
CA ALA A 119 11.16 36.63 -35.96
C ALA A 119 9.75 37.18 -36.22
N THR A 120 9.41 37.31 -37.51
CA THR A 120 8.00 37.35 -37.94
C THR A 120 7.45 35.93 -37.95
N ALA A 121 6.40 35.70 -37.16
CA ALA A 121 5.35 34.69 -37.28
C ALA A 121 5.78 33.28 -37.73
N ILE A 122 6.10 32.42 -36.75
CA ILE A 122 5.76 31.01 -36.86
C ILE A 122 4.57 30.78 -35.93
N ASP A 123 3.41 30.58 -36.52
CA ASP A 123 2.18 30.19 -35.84
C ASP A 123 2.32 28.73 -35.38
N VAL A 124 2.92 28.51 -34.21
CA VAL A 124 2.73 27.28 -33.43
C VAL A 124 1.85 27.59 -32.23
N GLU A 125 0.64 28.09 -32.51
CA GLU A 125 -0.48 28.00 -31.56
C GLU A 125 -1.10 26.61 -31.66
N ALA A 126 -0.35 25.59 -31.24
CA ALA A 126 -0.97 24.41 -30.66
C ALA A 126 -0.98 24.64 -29.15
N ASP A 127 -1.91 25.50 -28.74
CA ASP A 127 -2.26 25.74 -27.36
C ASP A 127 -2.71 24.42 -26.73
N TYR A 128 -1.79 23.73 -26.06
CA TYR A 128 -2.14 22.75 -25.05
C TYR A 128 -2.01 23.41 -23.67
N GLU A 129 -2.68 24.54 -23.45
CA GLU A 129 -3.06 24.94 -22.09
C GLU A 129 -3.91 23.82 -21.50
N LEU A 130 -3.22 22.89 -20.84
CA LEU A 130 -3.86 21.83 -20.11
C LEU A 130 -4.43 22.45 -18.84
N TYR A 131 -5.74 22.43 -18.71
CA TYR A 131 -6.38 22.91 -17.50
C TYR A 131 -6.44 21.80 -16.46
N CYS A 132 -6.37 22.18 -15.19
CA CYS A 132 -6.53 21.22 -14.11
C CYS A 132 -7.92 20.56 -14.20
N TYR A 133 -7.96 19.23 -14.11
CA TYR A 133 -9.22 18.47 -14.18
C TYR A 133 -10.29 18.92 -13.16
N ARG A 134 -9.87 19.53 -12.04
CA ARG A 134 -10.74 20.03 -10.96
C ARG A 134 -10.94 21.54 -10.99
N HIS A 135 -10.04 22.27 -11.66
CA HIS A 135 -10.08 23.74 -11.79
C HIS A 135 -9.85 24.10 -13.26
N PRO A 136 -10.92 24.18 -14.06
CA PRO A 136 -10.83 24.47 -15.49
C PRO A 136 -10.22 25.85 -15.79
N GLU A 137 -10.26 26.78 -14.83
CA GLU A 137 -9.73 28.14 -14.99
C GLU A 137 -8.21 28.23 -14.77
N ARG A 138 -7.53 27.12 -14.42
CA ARG A 138 -6.09 27.11 -14.12
C ARG A 138 -5.34 26.26 -15.13
N ALA A 139 -4.61 26.92 -16.01
CA ALA A 139 -3.62 26.29 -16.88
C ALA A 139 -2.52 25.65 -16.02
N THR A 140 -2.06 24.46 -16.40
CA THR A 140 -1.07 23.70 -15.65
C THR A 140 -0.24 22.81 -16.55
N SER A 141 1.06 22.73 -16.27
CA SER A 141 1.99 21.79 -16.92
C SER A 141 2.19 20.50 -16.11
N LEU A 142 1.61 20.40 -14.92
CA LEU A 142 1.79 19.28 -14.00
C LEU A 142 0.79 18.16 -14.30
N ARG A 143 1.26 16.91 -14.21
CA ARG A 143 0.44 15.70 -14.41
C ARG A 143 0.63 14.73 -13.26
N CYS A 144 -0.42 13.97 -12.96
CA CYS A 144 -0.34 12.89 -11.98
C CYS A 144 0.48 11.73 -12.54
N TYR A 145 1.51 11.26 -11.82
CA TYR A 145 2.34 10.15 -12.31
C TYR A 145 1.57 8.82 -12.49
N ASN A 146 0.43 8.65 -11.82
CA ASN A 146 -0.34 7.40 -11.83
C ASN A 146 -1.43 7.36 -12.90
N CYS A 147 -2.00 8.51 -13.27
CA CYS A 147 -3.12 8.59 -14.22
C CYS A 147 -2.95 9.64 -15.33
N ASP A 148 -1.81 10.32 -15.40
CA ASP A 148 -1.42 11.34 -16.38
C ASP A 148 -2.37 12.55 -16.56
N ARG A 149 -3.40 12.64 -15.72
CA ARG A 149 -4.35 13.75 -15.72
C ARG A 149 -3.66 15.06 -15.28
N PRO A 150 -3.97 16.19 -15.95
CA PRO A 150 -3.42 17.49 -15.59
C PRO A 150 -3.94 17.96 -14.22
N ILE A 151 -3.02 18.38 -13.35
CA ILE A 151 -3.27 18.79 -11.97
C ILE A 151 -2.61 20.13 -11.68
N CYS A 152 -3.32 21.08 -11.10
CA CYS A 152 -2.68 22.32 -10.65
C CYS A 152 -1.85 22.10 -9.39
N ILE A 153 -0.90 23.02 -9.12
CA ILE A 153 -0.07 23.02 -7.89
C ILE A 153 -0.91 22.92 -6.61
N SER A 154 -2.09 23.52 -6.57
CA SER A 154 -2.98 23.45 -5.39
C SER A 154 -3.64 22.09 -5.20
N CYS A 155 -3.78 21.28 -6.25
CA CYS A 155 -4.37 19.95 -6.19
C CYS A 155 -3.33 18.84 -6.11
N ALA A 156 -2.06 19.14 -6.42
CA ALA A 156 -0.99 18.16 -6.47
C ALA A 156 -0.45 17.84 -5.07
N ASN A 157 -0.47 16.55 -4.70
CA ASN A 157 0.17 16.08 -3.48
C ASN A 157 1.59 15.59 -3.80
N LYS A 158 2.57 16.06 -3.02
CA LYS A 158 3.98 15.69 -3.19
C LYS A 158 4.24 14.29 -2.62
N THR A 159 4.83 13.43 -3.43
CA THR A 159 5.31 12.10 -3.06
C THR A 159 6.78 11.98 -3.46
N PRO A 160 7.57 11.04 -2.87
CA PRO A 160 8.98 10.90 -3.19
C PRO A 160 9.27 10.57 -4.68
N VAL A 161 8.29 10.04 -5.41
CA VAL A 161 8.38 9.69 -6.83
C VAL A 161 7.75 10.75 -7.77
N GLY A 162 7.16 11.82 -7.24
CA GLY A 162 6.56 12.89 -8.04
C GLY A 162 5.26 13.43 -7.46
N TYR A 163 4.39 13.95 -8.33
CA TYR A 163 3.10 14.51 -7.95
C TYR A 163 1.97 13.52 -8.22
N ILE A 164 1.08 13.36 -7.23
CA ILE A 164 -0.11 12.51 -7.33
C ILE A 164 -1.38 13.34 -7.20
N CYS A 165 -2.43 12.96 -7.93
CA CYS A 165 -3.75 13.56 -7.77
C CYS A 165 -4.46 12.98 -6.53
N PRO A 166 -5.40 13.71 -5.91
CA PRO A 166 -6.04 13.29 -4.67
C PRO A 166 -6.90 12.02 -4.84
N GLU A 167 -7.40 11.74 -6.05
CA GLU A 167 -8.14 10.51 -6.34
C GLU A 167 -7.23 9.28 -6.36
N CYS A 168 -6.12 9.33 -7.10
CA CYS A 168 -5.15 8.23 -7.10
C CYS A 168 -4.48 8.04 -5.74
N GLN A 169 -4.33 9.11 -4.96
CA GLN A 169 -3.88 8.98 -3.57
C GLN A 169 -4.89 8.24 -2.70
N ARG A 170 -6.19 8.55 -2.82
CA ARG A 170 -7.25 7.82 -2.08
C ARG A 170 -7.30 6.36 -2.49
N GLU A 171 -7.19 6.07 -3.77
CA GLU A 171 -7.17 4.69 -4.26
C GLU A 171 -5.94 3.91 -3.77
N ALA A 172 -4.77 4.57 -3.71
CA ALA A 172 -3.59 4.01 -3.07
C ALA A 172 -3.80 3.79 -1.56
N GLU A 173 -4.42 4.73 -0.84
CA GLU A 173 -4.79 4.56 0.57
C GLU A 173 -5.78 3.40 0.77
N ASP A 174 -6.81 3.30 -0.06
CA ASP A 174 -7.85 2.27 0.00
C ASP A 174 -7.29 0.88 -0.30
N ALA A 175 -6.30 0.78 -1.19
CA ALA A 175 -5.56 -0.47 -1.41
C ALA A 175 -4.88 -0.98 -0.13
N PHE A 176 -4.35 -0.07 0.70
CA PHE A 176 -3.82 -0.41 2.03
C PHE A 176 -4.92 -0.64 3.08
N PHE A 177 -6.08 0.01 2.95
CA PHE A 177 -7.22 -0.08 3.86
C PHE A 177 -8.33 -1.02 3.35
N ASN A 178 -7.98 -2.27 3.06
CA ASN A 178 -8.94 -3.33 2.71
C ASN A 178 -9.69 -3.92 3.94
N SER A 179 -10.32 -3.06 4.74
CA SER A 179 -11.14 -3.51 5.87
C SER A 179 -12.52 -3.95 5.41
N LYS A 180 -12.88 -5.22 5.61
CA LYS A 180 -14.25 -5.70 5.37
C LYS A 180 -15.16 -5.18 6.48
N PRO A 181 -16.45 -4.91 6.23
CA PRO A 181 -17.40 -4.52 7.29
C PRO A 181 -17.47 -5.57 8.41
N LEU A 182 -17.22 -6.84 8.09
CA LEU A 182 -17.11 -7.94 9.05
C LEU A 182 -15.95 -7.78 10.04
N ASP A 183 -14.83 -7.17 9.65
CA ASP A 183 -13.67 -6.98 10.53
C ASP A 183 -14.00 -6.01 11.67
N TYR A 184 -14.85 -5.01 11.42
CA TYR A 184 -15.35 -4.08 12.45
C TYR A 184 -16.30 -4.79 13.43
N LEU A 185 -17.17 -5.67 12.93
CA LEU A 185 -18.07 -6.45 13.78
C LEU A 185 -17.28 -7.42 14.67
N LEU A 186 -16.28 -8.10 14.09
CA LEU A 186 -15.40 -9.01 14.83
C LEU A 186 -14.59 -8.25 15.90
N ALA A 187 -14.07 -7.07 15.56
CA ALA A 187 -13.35 -6.21 16.50
C ALA A 187 -14.23 -5.80 17.69
N ALA A 188 -15.47 -5.38 17.43
CA ALA A 188 -16.43 -5.04 18.48
C ALA A 188 -16.76 -6.25 19.35
N LEU A 189 -17.03 -7.41 18.73
CA LEU A 189 -17.42 -8.63 19.42
C LEU A 189 -16.32 -9.20 20.32
N VAL A 190 -15.04 -9.00 19.99
CA VAL A 190 -13.91 -9.42 20.83
C VAL A 190 -13.58 -8.38 21.90
N SER A 191 -13.52 -7.09 21.53
CA SER A 191 -13.07 -6.03 22.45
C SER A 191 -14.10 -5.69 23.53
N LEU A 192 -15.40 -5.72 23.20
CA LEU A 192 -16.47 -5.38 24.14
C LEU A 192 -16.54 -6.31 25.36
N PRO A 193 -16.59 -7.66 25.23
CA PRO A 193 -16.67 -8.54 26.40
C PRO A 193 -15.40 -8.48 27.26
N ILE A 194 -14.22 -8.37 26.65
CA ILE A 194 -12.96 -8.24 27.40
C ILE A 194 -12.92 -6.92 28.17
N SER A 195 -13.32 -5.82 27.53
CA SER A 195 -13.37 -4.51 28.16
C SER A 195 -14.42 -4.45 29.27
N LEU A 196 -15.58 -5.08 29.06
CA LEU A 196 -16.65 -5.17 30.06
C LEU A 196 -16.20 -5.98 31.28
N LEU A 197 -15.56 -7.13 31.07
CA LEU A 197 -15.03 -7.95 32.16
C LEU A 197 -13.95 -7.19 32.96
N THR A 198 -13.05 -6.52 32.25
CA THR A 198 -11.98 -5.73 32.88
C THR A 198 -12.57 -4.55 33.67
N GLY A 199 -13.47 -3.79 33.06
CA GLY A 199 -14.16 -2.66 33.72
C GLY A 199 -14.96 -3.12 34.94
N PHE A 200 -15.64 -4.25 34.85
CA PHE A 200 -16.37 -4.85 35.98
C PHE A 200 -15.44 -5.23 37.13
N LEU A 201 -14.32 -5.88 36.84
CA LEU A 201 -13.32 -6.23 37.86
C LEU A 201 -12.74 -4.99 38.54
N ILE A 202 -12.35 -3.97 37.77
CA ILE A 202 -11.81 -2.69 38.27
C ILE A 202 -12.82 -1.98 39.18
N VAL A 203 -14.10 -1.98 38.83
CA VAL A 203 -15.13 -1.30 39.62
C VAL A 203 -15.49 -2.09 40.89
N ARG A 204 -15.53 -3.43 40.83
CA ARG A 204 -16.02 -4.26 41.95
C ARG A 204 -14.99 -4.72 42.95
N PHE A 205 -13.77 -5.02 42.52
CA PHE A 205 -12.79 -5.69 43.37
C PHE A 205 -11.79 -4.71 44.01
N PHE A 206 -11.78 -3.47 43.54
CA PHE A 206 -10.60 -2.65 43.51
C PHE A 206 -10.91 -1.25 44.08
N SER A 207 -11.47 -1.23 45.29
CA SER A 207 -11.95 -0.05 46.01
C SER A 207 -11.02 0.44 47.14
N GLY A 208 -9.72 0.14 47.08
CA GLY A 208 -8.83 0.26 48.25
C GLY A 208 -7.60 1.14 48.09
N GLY A 209 -7.57 2.31 48.75
CA GLY A 209 -6.34 3.02 49.17
C GLY A 209 -5.43 3.62 48.09
N PHE A 210 -4.44 4.41 48.52
CA PHE A 210 -3.52 5.14 47.62
C PHE A 210 -2.61 4.20 46.78
N LEU A 211 -2.14 3.09 47.36
CA LEU A 211 -1.27 2.11 46.68
C LEU A 211 -1.94 1.45 45.46
N PHE A 212 -3.26 1.39 45.44
CA PHE A 212 -4.02 0.82 44.34
C PHE A 212 -3.96 1.66 43.06
N PHE A 213 -3.91 3.00 43.17
CA PHE A 213 -3.75 3.87 41.99
C PHE A 213 -2.41 3.62 41.28
N ILE A 214 -1.35 3.36 42.06
CA ILE A 214 -0.03 3.00 41.52
C ILE A 214 -0.10 1.66 40.78
N ILE A 215 -0.75 0.65 41.37
CA ILE A 215 -0.89 -0.67 40.73
C ILE A 215 -1.72 -0.57 39.44
N ILE A 216 -2.84 0.16 39.46
CA ILE A 216 -3.64 0.41 38.25
C ILE A 216 -2.80 1.01 37.14
N PHE A 217 -1.95 2.00 37.45
CA PHE A 217 -1.17 2.68 36.43
C PHE A 217 -0.27 1.70 35.65
N PHE A 218 0.43 0.80 36.34
CA PHE A 218 1.29 -0.21 35.70
C PHE A 218 0.47 -1.32 35.01
N VAL A 219 -0.58 -1.81 35.66
CA VAL A 219 -1.38 -2.93 35.15
C VAL A 219 -2.22 -2.50 33.94
N SER A 220 -2.70 -1.25 33.90
CA SER A 220 -3.52 -0.72 32.81
C SER A 220 -2.79 -0.72 31.47
N GLY A 221 -1.50 -0.39 31.46
CA GLY A 221 -0.69 -0.44 30.23
C GLY A 221 -0.57 -1.86 29.68
N ALA A 222 -0.36 -2.83 30.56
CA ALA A 222 -0.28 -4.25 30.18
C ALA A 222 -1.63 -4.75 29.64
N ILE A 223 -2.74 -4.42 30.30
CA ILE A 223 -4.09 -4.82 29.87
C ILE A 223 -4.44 -4.17 28.53
N GLY A 224 -4.19 -2.87 28.36
CA GLY A 224 -4.46 -2.16 27.08
C GLY A 224 -3.66 -2.76 25.91
N SER A 225 -2.38 -3.08 26.13
CA SER A 225 -1.54 -3.78 25.13
C SER A 225 -2.06 -5.18 24.82
N PHE A 226 -2.56 -5.91 25.82
CA PHE A 226 -3.10 -7.25 25.67
C PHE A 226 -4.39 -7.27 24.86
N ILE A 227 -5.33 -6.36 25.16
CA ILE A 227 -6.57 -6.18 24.40
C ILE A 227 -6.26 -5.85 22.93
N GLY A 228 -5.32 -4.94 22.69
CA GLY A 228 -4.89 -4.58 21.34
C GLY A 228 -4.27 -5.77 20.58
N ARG A 229 -3.44 -6.58 21.25
CA ARG A 229 -2.84 -7.78 20.64
C ARG A 229 -3.86 -8.86 20.29
N ILE A 230 -4.79 -9.18 21.20
CA ILE A 230 -5.85 -10.17 20.94
C ILE A 230 -6.72 -9.70 19.79
N THR A 231 -7.17 -8.45 19.81
CA THR A 231 -8.02 -7.89 18.77
C THR A 231 -7.31 -7.92 17.40
N LYS A 232 -6.03 -7.54 17.36
CA LYS A 232 -5.22 -7.59 16.13
C LYS A 232 -4.98 -9.02 15.62
N ARG A 233 -4.84 -10.00 16.53
CA ARG A 233 -4.73 -11.43 16.18
C ARG A 233 -6.04 -11.96 15.60
N ALA A 234 -7.17 -11.61 16.20
CA ALA A 234 -8.50 -12.06 15.77
C ALA A 234 -8.87 -11.57 14.37
N ILE A 235 -8.46 -10.34 14.01
CA ILE A 235 -8.76 -9.72 12.70
C ILE A 235 -7.75 -10.15 11.61
N GLY A 236 -6.78 -11.00 11.95
CA GLY A 236 -5.76 -11.46 11.00
C GLY A 236 -4.74 -10.39 10.59
N GLY A 237 -4.54 -9.35 11.43
CA GLY A 237 -3.50 -8.33 11.21
C GLY A 237 -3.82 -7.25 10.18
N ARG A 238 -5.06 -7.17 9.70
CA ARG A 238 -5.50 -6.14 8.74
C ARG A 238 -5.46 -4.75 9.40
N ARG A 239 -5.00 -3.73 8.66
CA ARG A 239 -4.94 -2.34 9.12
C ARG A 239 -6.18 -1.60 8.61
N GLY A 240 -6.92 -0.96 9.52
CA GLY A 240 -8.14 -0.22 9.20
C GLY A 240 -8.08 1.16 9.83
N ARG A 241 -8.47 2.19 9.08
CA ARG A 241 -8.42 3.60 9.52
C ARG A 241 -9.24 3.86 10.79
N TYR A 242 -10.37 3.18 10.95
CA TYR A 242 -11.28 3.38 12.09
C TYR A 242 -11.14 2.31 13.19
N LEU A 243 -10.33 1.26 12.99
CA LEU A 243 -10.16 0.18 13.98
C LEU A 243 -9.61 0.68 15.34
N PRO A 244 -8.58 1.55 15.39
CA PRO A 244 -8.09 2.08 16.66
C PRO A 244 -9.16 2.85 17.44
N ALA A 245 -9.92 3.70 16.75
CA ALA A 245 -10.98 4.49 17.36
C ALA A 245 -12.13 3.62 17.87
N LEU A 246 -12.49 2.57 17.11
CA LEU A 246 -13.57 1.65 17.48
C LEU A 246 -13.27 0.88 18.77
N VAL A 247 -12.04 0.34 18.93
CA VAL A 247 -11.68 -0.37 20.16
C VAL A 247 -11.63 0.57 21.36
N VAL A 248 -11.12 1.79 21.20
CA VAL A 248 -11.16 2.79 22.27
C VAL A 248 -12.61 3.10 22.66
N ALA A 249 -13.52 3.24 21.69
CA ALA A 249 -14.94 3.43 21.96
C ALA A 249 -15.56 2.24 22.72
N MET A 250 -15.24 1.00 22.34
CA MET A 250 -15.70 -0.20 23.05
C MET A 250 -15.09 -0.32 24.45
N MET A 251 -13.85 0.13 24.64
CA MET A 251 -13.18 0.16 25.94
C MET A 251 -13.84 1.17 26.89
N ILE A 252 -14.18 2.36 26.37
CA ILE A 252 -14.97 3.36 27.11
C ILE A 252 -16.33 2.78 27.48
N LEU A 253 -17.05 2.18 26.52
CA LEU A 253 -18.36 1.59 26.77
C LEU A 253 -18.30 0.48 27.83
N GLY A 254 -17.29 -0.39 27.74
CA GLY A 254 -17.05 -1.48 28.69
C GLY A 254 -16.73 -1.02 30.11
N VAL A 255 -16.22 0.20 30.30
CA VAL A 255 -15.97 0.80 31.62
C VAL A 255 -17.16 1.61 32.12
N VAL A 256 -17.82 2.35 31.23
CA VAL A 256 -18.97 3.19 31.59
C VAL A 256 -20.14 2.36 32.10
N ILE A 257 -20.43 1.21 31.48
CA ILE A 257 -21.52 0.31 31.91
C ILE A 257 -21.37 -0.12 33.39
N PRO A 258 -20.24 -0.71 33.83
CA PRO A 258 -20.05 -1.08 35.23
C PRO A 258 -19.83 0.12 36.15
N ALA A 259 -19.33 1.26 35.64
CA ALA A 259 -19.11 2.48 36.43
C ALA A 259 -20.39 3.33 36.62
N LEU A 260 -21.47 3.05 35.88
CA LEU A 260 -22.76 3.75 35.96
C LEU A 260 -23.30 3.97 37.39
N PRO A 261 -23.33 2.97 38.30
CA PRO A 261 -23.80 3.17 39.68
C PRO A 261 -22.91 4.13 40.48
N ILE A 262 -21.59 4.14 40.24
CA ILE A 262 -20.67 5.09 40.87
C ILE A 262 -20.90 6.50 40.33
N LEU A 263 -21.10 6.61 39.02
CA LEU A 263 -21.38 7.88 38.34
C LEU A 263 -22.70 8.50 38.85
N LEU A 264 -23.73 7.68 39.06
CA LEU A 264 -24.98 8.10 39.72
C LEU A 264 -24.75 8.52 41.19
N ALA A 265 -23.90 7.79 41.93
CA ALA A 265 -23.55 8.14 43.31
C ALA A 265 -22.75 9.46 43.43
N VAL A 266 -22.00 9.84 42.39
CA VAL A 266 -21.36 11.16 42.32
C VAL A 266 -22.39 12.26 42.11
N LEU A 267 -23.36 12.04 41.23
CA LEU A 267 -24.47 12.97 40.98
C LEU A 267 -25.32 13.24 42.23
N THR A 268 -25.41 12.28 43.16
CA THR A 268 -26.08 12.44 44.45
C THR A 268 -25.20 13.06 45.54
N GLY A 269 -23.98 13.51 45.22
CA GLY A 269 -23.10 14.26 46.11
C GLY A 269 -22.15 13.41 46.97
N SER A 270 -21.92 12.14 46.64
CA SER A 270 -20.99 11.31 47.41
C SER A 270 -19.52 11.62 47.09
N VAL A 271 -18.75 12.03 48.10
CA VAL A 271 -17.29 12.26 48.00
C VAL A 271 -16.56 10.93 47.69
N GLY A 272 -17.06 9.81 48.19
CA GLY A 272 -16.53 8.48 47.90
C GLY A 272 -16.69 8.08 46.43
N GLY A 273 -17.74 8.53 45.75
CA GLY A 273 -17.94 8.28 44.32
C GLY A 273 -16.87 8.97 43.46
N LEU A 274 -16.47 10.20 43.82
CA LEU A 274 -15.44 10.96 43.11
C LEU A 274 -14.08 10.25 43.17
N LEU A 275 -13.71 9.75 44.35
CA LEU A 275 -12.47 9.00 44.54
C LEU A 275 -12.51 7.65 43.80
N ALA A 276 -13.66 6.97 43.80
CA ALA A 276 -13.85 5.71 43.09
C ALA A 276 -13.82 5.87 41.56
N LEU A 277 -14.12 7.05 41.03
CA LEU A 277 -14.11 7.33 39.59
C LEU A 277 -12.70 7.59 39.03
N LEU A 278 -11.74 7.93 39.89
CA LEU A 278 -10.33 8.12 39.50
C LEU A 278 -9.70 6.84 38.94
N GLY A 279 -10.00 5.67 39.50
CA GLY A 279 -9.46 4.39 39.04
C GLY A 279 -9.85 4.07 37.60
N PRO A 280 -11.16 4.03 37.27
CA PRO A 280 -11.66 3.89 35.90
C PRO A 280 -11.13 4.98 34.96
N GLY A 281 -11.00 6.22 35.43
CA GLY A 281 -10.45 7.33 34.64
C GLY A 281 -8.98 7.12 34.25
N ILE A 282 -8.13 6.72 35.20
CA ILE A 282 -6.71 6.42 34.94
C ILE A 282 -6.59 5.22 33.99
N TYR A 283 -7.40 4.17 34.19
CA TYR A 283 -7.42 3.02 33.30
C TYR A 283 -7.81 3.39 31.86
N LEU A 284 -8.85 4.22 31.68
CA LEU A 284 -9.22 4.68 30.35
C LEU A 284 -8.12 5.53 29.72
N PHE A 285 -7.49 6.41 30.48
CA PHE A 285 -6.40 7.23 29.95
C PHE A 285 -5.21 6.38 29.51
N VAL A 286 -4.64 5.58 30.42
CA VAL A 286 -3.42 4.80 30.16
C VAL A 286 -3.71 3.63 29.22
N GLY A 287 -4.77 2.88 29.49
CA GLY A 287 -5.17 1.70 28.74
C GLY A 287 -5.62 2.02 27.31
N ALA A 288 -6.43 3.08 27.11
CA ALA A 288 -6.86 3.45 25.76
C ALA A 288 -5.69 4.01 24.94
N SER A 289 -4.78 4.78 25.54
CA SER A 289 -3.56 5.24 24.85
C SER A 289 -2.69 4.07 24.39
N ALA A 290 -2.49 3.05 25.24
CA ALA A 290 -1.74 1.85 24.89
C ALA A 290 -2.42 1.03 23.78
N ALA A 291 -3.74 0.83 23.88
CA ALA A 291 -4.51 0.11 22.86
C ALA A 291 -4.51 0.86 21.51
N TYR A 292 -4.62 2.19 21.53
CA TYR A 292 -4.59 3.03 20.33
C TYR A 292 -3.25 2.94 19.60
N TRP A 293 -2.13 3.09 20.33
CA TRP A 293 -0.79 3.01 19.75
C TRP A 293 -0.47 1.63 19.15
N GLN A 294 -0.98 0.55 19.77
CA GLN A 294 -0.73 -0.81 19.29
C GLN A 294 -1.45 -1.15 17.97
N MET A 295 -2.56 -0.46 17.69
CA MET A 295 -3.38 -0.69 16.50
C MET A 295 -3.15 0.29 15.36
N ARG A 296 -2.49 1.42 15.63
CA ARG A 296 -1.91 2.26 14.60
C ARG A 296 -0.79 1.52 13.85
#